data_AF-A0A3E0IBZ5-F1
#
_entry.id   AF-A0A3E0IBZ5-F1
#
_cell.length_a   1.000
_cell.length_b   1.000
_cell.length_c   1.000
_cell.angle_alpha   90.00
_cell.angle_beta   90.00
_cell.angle_gamma   90.00
#
_symmetry.space_group_name_H-M   'P 1'
#
loop_
_entity.id
_entity.type
_entity.pdbx_description
1 polymer ?
#
loop_
_entity_poly.entity_id
_entity_poly.type
_entity_poly.pdbx_seq_one_letter_code
_entity_poly.pdbx_strand_id
1 'polypeptide(L)'
;MKRIHVFLDDSELDDSLRLVHDGEPFTGELINTYGETLIFLETYRDGWRDGPRREWYEDGTLKAEGMSRHSVAVGTHRRWHHNGRLAVEKVFDDEGDLISEQHWDSNGAPESFRSVGMPE
;
A
#
# COMPACT_ATOMS: atom_id res chain seq x y z
N MET A 1 -9.80 16.68 4.71
CA MET A 1 -9.61 15.40 3.98
C MET A 1 -10.77 14.50 4.39
N LYS A 2 -11.50 13.89 3.43
CA LYS A 2 -12.62 12.97 3.73
C LYS A 2 -12.06 11.59 4.08
N ARG A 3 -12.74 10.85 4.96
CA ARG A 3 -12.39 9.46 5.30
C ARG A 3 -13.63 8.60 5.19
N ILE A 4 -13.52 7.46 4.51
CA ILE A 4 -14.62 6.51 4.34
C ILE A 4 -14.19 5.12 4.83
N HIS A 5 -15.11 4.43 5.50
CA HIS A 5 -14.96 3.02 5.82
C HIS A 5 -15.65 2.22 4.71
N VAL A 6 -14.87 1.48 3.93
CA VAL A 6 -15.43 0.65 2.84
C VAL A 6 -15.21 -0.80 3.20
N PHE A 7 -16.31 -1.52 3.42
CA PHE A 7 -16.32 -2.96 3.22
C PHE A 7 -16.25 -3.11 1.71
N LEU A 8 -15.08 -3.47 1.16
CA LEU A 8 -14.87 -3.64 -0.29
C LEU A 8 -15.86 -4.67 -0.83
N ASP A 9 -17.04 -4.21 -1.19
CA ASP A 9 -17.85 -4.79 -2.24
C ASP A 9 -17.45 -4.04 -3.51
N ASP A 10 -17.18 -4.75 -4.60
CA ASP A 10 -16.68 -4.18 -5.87
C ASP A 10 -17.66 -3.16 -6.52
N SER A 11 -18.78 -2.83 -5.86
CA SER A 11 -19.85 -1.95 -6.33
C SER A 11 -19.52 -0.45 -6.31
N GLU A 12 -18.37 -0.04 -5.75
CA GLU A 12 -17.95 1.38 -5.64
C GLU A 12 -16.82 1.77 -6.63
N LEU A 13 -16.56 0.94 -7.66
CA LEU A 13 -15.66 1.28 -8.76
C LEU A 13 -16.45 1.65 -10.01
N ASP A 14 -16.01 2.69 -10.73
CA ASP A 14 -16.54 2.99 -12.06
C ASP A 14 -15.94 2.07 -13.14
N ASP A 15 -16.41 2.20 -14.40
CA ASP A 15 -15.92 1.42 -15.55
C ASP A 15 -14.41 1.57 -15.80
N SER A 16 -13.78 2.60 -15.23
CA SER A 16 -12.34 2.90 -15.33
C SER A 16 -11.55 2.45 -14.09
N LEU A 17 -12.16 1.65 -13.20
CA LEU A 17 -11.59 1.19 -11.93
C LEU A 17 -11.24 2.33 -10.96
N ARG A 18 -11.90 3.48 -11.09
CA ARG A 18 -11.77 4.59 -10.14
C ARG A 18 -12.72 4.39 -8.99
N LEU A 19 -12.24 4.65 -7.78
CA LEU A 19 -13.09 4.71 -6.60
C LEU A 19 -14.03 5.91 -6.72
N VAL A 20 -15.32 5.63 -6.71
CA VAL A 20 -16.40 6.64 -6.70
C VAL A 20 -17.06 6.61 -5.32
N HIS A 21 -17.59 7.75 -4.89
CA HIS A 21 -18.42 7.86 -3.70
C HIS A 21 -19.47 8.94 -3.96
N ASP A 22 -20.75 8.60 -3.76
CA ASP A 22 -21.90 9.46 -4.12
C ASP A 22 -21.93 9.88 -5.61
N GLY A 23 -21.40 9.02 -6.49
CA GLY A 23 -21.34 9.28 -7.94
C GLY A 23 -20.21 10.18 -8.41
N GLU A 24 -19.32 10.63 -7.51
CA GLU A 24 -18.15 11.46 -7.84
C GLU A 24 -16.83 10.73 -7.53
N PRO A 25 -15.74 10.98 -8.29
CA PRO A 25 -14.43 10.40 -8.00
C PRO A 25 -13.97 10.74 -6.58
N PHE A 26 -13.62 9.72 -5.81
CA PHE A 26 -13.31 9.87 -4.41
C PHE A 26 -11.92 10.49 -4.19
N THR A 27 -11.86 11.48 -3.30
CA THR A 27 -10.60 12.05 -2.80
C THR A 27 -10.61 12.04 -1.27
N GLY A 28 -9.68 11.29 -0.67
CA GLY A 28 -9.63 11.09 0.77
C GLY A 28 -8.90 9.81 1.18
N GLU A 29 -9.11 9.41 2.41
CA GLU A 29 -8.57 8.17 2.96
C GLU A 29 -9.65 7.09 2.97
N LEU A 30 -9.38 5.97 2.33
CA LEU A 30 -10.12 4.74 2.51
C LEU A 30 -9.51 4.00 3.69
N ILE A 31 -10.33 3.57 4.65
CA ILE A 31 -9.87 2.77 5.79
C ILE A 31 -10.69 1.50 5.95
N ASN A 32 -10.06 0.46 6.50
CA ASN A 32 -10.73 -0.73 6.98
C ASN A 32 -10.35 -0.99 8.44
N THR A 33 -11.32 -1.42 9.23
CA THR A 33 -11.19 -1.65 10.67
C THR A 33 -11.74 -3.02 11.05
N TYR A 34 -11.03 -3.75 11.92
CA TYR A 34 -11.58 -4.92 12.60
C TYR A 34 -12.00 -4.51 14.02
N GLY A 35 -13.30 -4.36 14.25
CA GLY A 35 -13.81 -3.69 15.44
C GLY A 35 -13.34 -2.23 15.45
N GLU A 36 -12.62 -1.83 16.50
CA GLU A 36 -12.03 -0.49 16.64
C GLU A 36 -10.59 -0.40 16.11
N THR A 37 -10.00 -1.52 15.68
CA THR A 37 -8.60 -1.58 15.24
C THR A 37 -8.48 -1.26 13.76
N LEU A 38 -7.66 -0.27 13.41
CA LEU A 38 -7.31 0.06 12.02
C LEU A 38 -6.42 -1.04 11.43
N ILE A 39 -6.90 -1.72 10.39
CA ILE A 39 -6.17 -2.81 9.71
C ILE A 39 -5.71 -2.42 8.31
N PHE A 40 -6.28 -1.35 7.73
CA PHE A 40 -5.91 -0.86 6.41
C PHE A 40 -6.20 0.63 6.27
N LEU A 41 -5.31 1.33 5.57
CA LEU A 41 -5.47 2.72 5.14
C LEU A 41 -4.87 2.88 3.75
N GLU A 42 -5.59 3.55 2.86
CA GLU A 42 -5.10 3.90 1.53
C GLU A 42 -5.61 5.29 1.13
N THR A 43 -4.76 6.07 0.49
CA THR A 43 -5.09 7.43 0.07
C THR A 43 -5.49 7.45 -1.39
N TYR A 44 -6.58 8.15 -1.67
CA TYR A 44 -7.14 8.33 -2.99
C TYR A 44 -7.23 9.80 -3.37
N ARG A 45 -7.02 10.08 -4.65
CA ARG A 45 -7.20 11.39 -5.29
C ARG A 45 -7.86 11.18 -6.65
N ASP A 46 -8.97 11.88 -6.88
CA ASP A 46 -9.76 11.77 -8.11
C ASP A 46 -10.10 10.32 -8.49
N GLY A 47 -10.35 9.49 -7.48
CA GLY A 47 -10.65 8.06 -7.60
C GLY A 47 -9.44 7.15 -7.83
N TRP A 48 -8.23 7.68 -7.96
CA TRP A 48 -6.98 6.92 -8.13
C TRP A 48 -6.23 6.78 -6.81
N ARG A 49 -5.49 5.68 -6.62
CA ARG A 49 -4.61 5.54 -5.46
C ARG A 49 -3.46 6.53 -5.61
N ASP A 50 -3.41 7.50 -4.71
CA ASP A 50 -2.44 8.58 -4.77
C ASP A 50 -2.11 9.05 -3.35
N GLY A 51 -1.00 8.55 -2.83
CA GLY A 51 -0.55 8.79 -1.49
C GLY A 51 -0.19 7.51 -0.74
N PRO A 52 -0.07 7.60 0.59
CA PRO A 52 0.38 6.49 1.41
C PRO A 52 -0.67 5.38 1.50
N ARG A 53 -0.17 4.14 1.54
CA ARG A 53 -0.91 2.92 1.87
C ARG A 53 -0.26 2.26 3.08
N ARG A 54 -1.07 1.84 4.05
CA ARG A 54 -0.63 1.11 5.24
C ARG A 54 -1.59 -0.02 5.57
N GLU A 55 -1.04 -1.10 6.08
CA GLU A 55 -1.77 -2.29 6.48
C GLU A 55 -1.18 -2.79 7.80
N TRP A 56 -2.03 -3.22 8.71
CA TRP A 56 -1.65 -3.68 10.05
C TRP A 56 -2.18 -5.09 10.30
N TYR A 57 -1.48 -5.82 11.15
CA TYR A 57 -1.96 -7.05 11.75
C TYR A 57 -3.03 -6.75 12.82
N GLU A 58 -3.77 -7.77 13.24
CA GLU A 58 -4.84 -7.64 14.25
C GLU A 58 -4.32 -7.14 15.62
N ASP A 59 -3.04 -7.38 15.91
CA ASP A 59 -2.34 -6.91 17.12
C ASP A 59 -1.87 -5.45 17.02
N GLY A 60 -2.10 -4.78 15.88
CA GLY A 60 -1.65 -3.42 15.60
C GLY A 60 -0.21 -3.31 15.07
N THR A 61 0.50 -4.43 14.90
CA THR A 61 1.83 -4.44 14.29
C THR A 61 1.72 -4.06 12.80
N LEU A 62 2.61 -3.18 12.32
CA LEU A 62 2.61 -2.79 10.92
C LEU A 62 2.94 -4.01 10.04
N LYS A 63 2.07 -4.31 9.07
CA LYS A 63 2.20 -5.46 8.16
C LYS A 63 2.79 -5.04 6.83
N ALA A 64 2.34 -3.91 6.29
CA ALA A 64 2.84 -3.37 5.04
C ALA A 64 2.69 -1.85 4.98
N GLU A 65 3.60 -1.18 4.27
CA GLU A 65 3.50 0.23 3.95
C GLU A 65 4.08 0.50 2.56
N GLY A 66 3.61 1.57 1.93
CA GLY A 66 4.15 2.04 0.67
C GLY A 66 3.48 3.32 0.20
N MET A 67 3.82 3.74 -1.01
CA MET A 67 3.31 4.94 -1.64
C MET A 67 2.81 4.61 -3.04
N SER A 68 1.71 5.23 -3.44
CA SER A 68 1.25 5.14 -4.82
C SER A 68 1.07 6.53 -5.41
N ARG A 69 1.27 6.66 -6.71
CA ARG A 69 0.97 7.87 -7.49
C ARG A 69 0.20 7.43 -8.72
N HIS A 70 -0.99 7.98 -8.94
CA HIS A 70 -1.87 7.56 -10.06
C HIS A 70 -2.03 6.03 -10.19
N SER A 71 -2.21 5.32 -9.08
CA SER A 71 -2.31 3.85 -9.00
C SER A 71 -1.04 3.06 -9.36
N VAL A 72 0.09 3.74 -9.55
CA VAL A 72 1.42 3.14 -9.73
C VAL A 72 2.16 3.12 -8.39
N ALA A 73 2.84 2.01 -8.06
CA ALA A 73 3.68 1.92 -6.86
C ALA A 73 4.95 2.74 -7.05
N VAL A 74 5.30 3.61 -6.09
CA VAL A 74 6.47 4.48 -6.21
C VAL A 74 7.25 4.53 -4.90
N GLY A 75 8.56 4.74 -4.97
CA GLY A 75 9.42 4.81 -3.80
C GLY A 75 9.49 3.50 -3.02
N THR A 76 9.65 3.57 -1.70
CA THR A 76 9.92 2.39 -0.88
C THR A 76 8.63 1.75 -0.36
N HIS A 77 8.46 0.47 -0.66
CA HIS A 77 7.43 -0.40 -0.11
C HIS A 77 8.06 -1.41 0.84
N ARG A 78 7.51 -1.53 2.03
CA ARG A 78 8.00 -2.44 3.06
C ARG A 78 6.89 -3.37 3.53
N ARG A 79 7.28 -4.58 3.92
CA ARG A 79 6.45 -5.55 4.63
C ARG A 79 7.22 -6.08 5.82
N TRP A 80 6.52 -6.36 6.91
CA TRP A 80 7.12 -6.88 8.13
C TRP A 80 6.52 -8.23 8.48
N HIS A 81 7.29 -9.03 9.21
CA HIS A 81 6.82 -10.20 9.90
C HIS A 81 5.93 -9.80 11.08
N HIS A 82 5.12 -10.74 11.58
CA HIS A 82 4.25 -10.53 12.75
C HIS A 82 5.00 -10.08 14.02
N ASN A 83 6.32 -10.32 14.09
CA ASN A 83 7.16 -9.85 15.20
C ASN A 83 7.69 -8.41 15.02
N GLY A 84 7.23 -7.69 13.98
CA GLY A 84 7.62 -6.32 13.66
C GLY A 84 8.98 -6.18 12.99
N ARG A 85 9.67 -7.27 12.63
CA ARG A 85 10.92 -7.22 11.86
C ARG A 85 10.64 -7.12 10.37
N LEU A 86 11.48 -6.37 9.66
CA LEU A 86 11.35 -6.21 8.21
C LEU A 86 11.45 -7.58 7.54
N ALA A 87 10.51 -7.88 6.65
CA ALA A 87 10.45 -9.10 5.88
C ALA A 87 10.85 -8.85 4.44
N VAL A 88 10.34 -7.76 3.85
CA VAL A 88 10.57 -7.41 2.45
C VAL A 88 10.67 -5.90 2.32
N GLU A 89 11.59 -5.44 1.50
CA GLU A 89 11.69 -4.05 1.05
C GLU A 89 11.82 -4.06 -0.47
N LYS A 90 11.00 -3.25 -1.13
CA LYS A 90 11.04 -3.01 -2.57
C LYS A 90 11.16 -1.52 -2.80
N VAL A 91 11.97 -1.12 -3.76
CA VAL A 91 12.13 0.27 -4.17
C VAL A 91 11.69 0.37 -5.62
N PHE A 92 10.80 1.31 -5.91
CA PHE A 92 10.29 1.61 -7.24
C PHE A 92 10.67 3.04 -7.63
N ASP A 93 10.86 3.29 -8.92
CA ASP A 93 10.95 4.65 -9.45
C ASP A 93 9.57 5.32 -9.59
N ASP A 94 9.53 6.49 -10.24
CA ASP A 94 8.29 7.23 -10.48
C ASP A 94 7.40 6.62 -11.58
N GLU A 95 7.94 5.71 -12.40
CA GLU A 95 7.22 4.99 -13.47
C GLU A 95 6.65 3.65 -12.96
N GLY A 96 7.08 3.23 -11.78
CA GLY A 96 6.67 1.99 -11.13
C GLY A 96 7.56 0.79 -11.43
N ASP A 97 8.72 1.04 -12.05
CA ASP A 97 9.70 0.00 -12.29
C ASP A 97 10.46 -0.32 -11.01
N LEU A 98 10.65 -1.62 -10.76
CA LEU A 98 11.35 -2.10 -9.58
C LEU A 98 12.86 -1.81 -9.71
N ILE A 99 13.39 -0.95 -8.86
CA ILE A 99 14.83 -0.66 -8.74
C ILE A 99 15.53 -1.77 -7.95
N SER A 100 14.97 -2.15 -6.80
CA SER A 100 15.57 -3.17 -5.94
C SER A 100 14.56 -3.89 -5.06
N GLU A 101 14.91 -5.10 -4.65
CA GLU A 101 14.15 -5.93 -3.73
C GLU A 101 15.11 -6.64 -2.76
N GLN A 102 14.77 -6.61 -1.48
CA GLN A 102 15.49 -7.31 -0.42
C GLN A 102 14.51 -8.08 0.46
N HIS A 103 14.88 -9.30 0.86
CA HIS A 103 14.11 -10.14 1.77
C HIS A 103 14.94 -10.49 3.00
N TRP A 104 14.26 -10.61 4.13
CA TRP A 104 14.83 -11.02 5.41
C TRP A 104 13.95 -12.07 6.06
N ASP A 105 14.59 -12.98 6.78
CA ASP A 105 13.90 -13.98 7.58
C ASP A 105 13.23 -13.34 8.81
N SER A 106 12.47 -14.13 9.56
CA SER A 106 11.82 -13.66 10.79
C SER A 106 12.80 -13.29 11.90
N ASN A 107 14.08 -13.64 11.78
CA ASN A 107 15.14 -13.22 12.69
C ASN A 107 15.78 -11.87 12.27
N GLY A 108 15.48 -11.36 11.08
CA GLY A 108 16.10 -10.16 10.50
C GLY A 108 17.42 -10.46 9.78
N ALA A 109 17.74 -11.72 9.51
CA ALA A 109 18.87 -12.10 8.69
C ALA A 109 18.49 -11.93 7.20
N PRO A 110 19.35 -11.33 6.36
CA PRO A 110 19.05 -11.17 4.94
C PRO A 110 18.98 -12.53 4.25
N GLU A 111 17.88 -12.79 3.55
CA GLU A 111 17.67 -14.03 2.78
C GLU A 111 18.02 -13.84 1.30
N SER A 112 17.68 -12.68 0.74
CA SER A 112 18.01 -12.38 -0.66
C SER A 112 18.08 -10.88 -0.93
N PHE A 113 18.84 -10.51 -1.95
CA PHE A 113 18.91 -9.16 -2.49
C PHE A 113 18.97 -9.22 -4.02
N ARG A 114 18.19 -8.37 -4.66
CA ARG A 114 18.16 -8.19 -6.11
C ARG A 114 18.08 -6.71 -6.43
N SER A 115 19.02 -6.21 -7.23
CA SER A 115 18.89 -4.92 -7.90
C SER A 115 18.58 -5.16 -9.37
N VAL A 116 17.57 -4.48 -9.91
CA VAL A 116 17.40 -4.38 -11.35
C VAL A 116 18.32 -3.24 -11.77
N GLY A 117 19.30 -3.53 -12.62
CA GLY A 117 20.20 -2.49 -13.11
C GLY A 117 19.38 -1.36 -13.74
N MET A 118 19.69 -0.12 -13.38
CA MET A 118 19.18 1.05 -14.11
C MET A 118 19.50 0.85 -15.60
N PRO A 119 18.60 1.11 -16.54
CA PRO A 119 19.02 1.25 -17.93
C PRO A 119 20.10 2.35 -18.00
N GLU A 120 21.23 2.03 -18.65
CA GLU A 120 22.31 3.01 -18.93
C GLU A 120 21.82 4.21 -19.75
#